data_AF-A0A917L3R8-F1
#
_entry.id   AF-A0A917L3R8-F1
#
_cell.length_a   1.000
_cell.length_b   1.000
_cell.length_c   1.000
_cell.angle_alpha   90.00
_cell.angle_beta   90.00
_cell.angle_gamma   90.00
#
_symmetry.space_group_name_H-M   'P 1'
#
loop_
_entity.id
_entity.type
_entity.pdbx_description
1 polymer ?
#
loop_
_entity_poly.entity_id
_entity_poly.type
_entity_poly.pdbx_seq_one_letter_code
_entity_poly.pdbx_strand_id
1 'polypeptide(L)' 'MMKAVVYERTDAAAKVLHLVEREVPQPGEGQVRVQVVVSGMNPVDYKFRQG' A
#
# COMPACT_ATOMS: atom_id res chain seq x y z
N MET A 1 -15.01 -4.21 1.84
CA MET A 1 -13.61 -4.68 1.75
C MET A 1 -12.94 -4.01 0.56
N MET A 2 -11.63 -3.79 0.63
CA MET A 2 -10.78 -3.30 -0.46
C MET A 2 -9.49 -4.11 -0.49
N LYS A 3 -8.93 -4.27 -1.69
CA LYS A 3 -7.61 -4.86 -1.88
C LYS A 3 -6.51 -3.86 -1.53
N ALA A 4 -5.48 -4.34 -0.86
CA ALA A 4 -4.27 -3.57 -0.55
C ALA A 4 -3.02 -4.45 -0.69
N VAL A 5 -1.91 -3.84 -1.07
CA VAL A 5 -0.58 -4.48 -0.97
C VAL A 5 0.09 -4.00 0.31
N VAL A 6 0.50 -4.91 1.18
CA VAL A 6 1.09 -4.61 2.49
C VAL A 6 2.44 -5.30 2.67
N TYR A 7 3.30 -4.74 3.52
CA TYR A 7 4.49 -5.38 4.05
C TYR A 7 4.72 -4.93 5.49
N GLU A 8 5.22 -5.82 6.35
CA GLU A 8 5.43 -5.55 7.79
C GLU A 8 6.91 -5.59 8.19
N ARG A 9 7.79 -5.96 7.26
CA ARG A 9 9.25 -5.98 7.42
C ARG A 9 9.95 -5.59 6.14
N THR A 10 11.18 -5.13 6.23
CA THR A 10 12.04 -4.81 5.08
C THR A 10 12.71 -6.07 4.51
N ASP A 11 12.66 -6.23 3.18
CA ASP A 11 13.37 -7.25 2.38
C ASP A 11 13.09 -6.97 0.87
N ALA A 12 13.59 -7.84 -0.01
CA ALA A 12 13.19 -7.90 -1.40
C ALA A 12 11.66 -8.01 -1.55
N ALA A 13 11.10 -7.23 -2.49
CA ALA A 13 9.66 -7.11 -2.71
C ALA A 13 8.91 -8.45 -2.82
N ALA A 14 9.50 -9.42 -3.51
CA ALA A 14 8.92 -10.76 -3.71
C ALA A 14 8.70 -11.54 -2.40
N LYS A 15 9.38 -11.17 -1.31
CA LYS A 15 9.28 -11.86 -0.01
C LYS A 15 8.35 -11.16 0.98
N VAL A 16 8.02 -9.88 0.74
CA VAL A 16 7.35 -9.05 1.75
C VAL A 16 6.08 -8.38 1.26
N LEU A 17 5.86 -8.24 -0.05
CA LEU A 17 4.62 -7.67 -0.57
C LEU A 17 3.53 -8.74 -0.62
N HIS A 18 2.47 -8.53 0.15
CA HIS A 18 1.31 -9.41 0.22
C HIS A 18 0.04 -8.67 -0.20
N LEU A 19 -0.74 -9.28 -1.09
CA LEU A 19 -2.08 -8.81 -1.42
C LEU A 19 -3.06 -9.28 -0.34
N VAL A 20 -3.77 -8.34 0.27
CA VAL A 20 -4.73 -8.59 1.34
C VAL A 20 -6.05 -7.87 1.07
N GLU A 21 -7.13 -8.35 1.69
CA GLU A 21 -8.40 -7.62 1.79
C GLU A 21 -8.43 -6.87 3.13
N ARG A 22 -8.87 -5.61 3.11
CA ARG A 22 -9.02 -4.76 4.30
C ARG A 22 -10.38 -4.07 4.31
N GLU A 23 -10.81 -3.60 5.46
CA GLU A 23 -11.97 -2.72 5.52
C GLU A 23 -11.71 -1.43 4.74
N VAL A 24 -12.77 -0.88 4.15
CA VAL A 24 -12.69 0.40 3.44
C VAL A 24 -12.60 1.51 4.49
N PRO A 25 -11.54 2.34 4.49
CA PRO A 25 -11.37 3.38 5.49
C PRO A 25 -12.46 4.46 5.36
N GLN A 26 -12.95 4.94 6.50
CA GLN A 26 -13.82 6.11 6.55
C GLN A 26 -12.97 7.37 6.73
N PRO A 27 -13.11 8.38 5.86
CA PRO A 27 -12.36 9.62 5.99
C PRO A 27 -12.83 10.43 7.21
N GLY A 28 -11.89 11.05 7.92
CA GLY A 28 -12.16 12.03 8.96
C GLY A 28 -12.42 13.43 8.41
N GLU A 29 -12.51 14.43 9.30
CA GLU A 29 -12.70 15.83 8.92
C GLU A 29 -11.55 16.32 8.02
N GLY A 30 -11.89 16.96 6.90
CA GLY A 30 -10.92 17.46 5.91
C GLY A 30 -10.26 16.38 5.03
N GLN A 31 -10.56 15.10 5.24
CA GLN A 31 -10.05 14.00 4.42
C GLN A 31 -11.03 13.61 3.32
N VAL A 32 -10.51 13.02 2.24
CA VAL A 32 -11.32 12.44 1.17
C VAL A 32 -10.98 10.96 1.00
N ARG A 33 -11.96 10.17 0.58
CA ARG A 33 -11.73 8.80 0.13
C ARG A 33 -11.56 8.77 -1.38
N VAL A 34 -10.46 8.19 -1.84
CA VAL A 34 -10.14 8.07 -3.26
C VAL A 34 -10.22 6.60 -3.67
N GLN A 35 -10.91 6.31 -4.76
CA GLN A 35 -10.83 5.02 -5.43
C GLN A 35 -9.60 5.02 -6.35
N VAL A 36 -8.56 4.29 -5.95
CA VAL A 36 -7.34 4.16 -6.76
C VAL A 36 -7.62 3.25 -7.95
N VAL A 37 -7.68 3.82 -9.15
CA VAL A 37 -7.82 3.05 -10.41
C VAL A 37 -6.46 2.60 -10.92
N VAL A 38 -5.45 3.47 -10.77
CA VAL A 38 -4.05 3.22 -11.16
C VAL A 38 -3.14 3.84 -10.11
N SER A 39 -1.99 3.21 -9.85
CA SER A 39 -0.92 3.74 -9.03
C SER A 39 0.41 3.60 -9.76
N GLY A 40 1.22 4.66 -9.75
CA GLY A 40 2.57 4.64 -10.29
C GLY A 40 3.54 3.95 -9.31
N MET A 41 4.58 3.33 -9.84
CA MET A 41 5.70 2.86 -9.02
C MET A 41 6.79 3.93 -8.97
N ASN A 42 7.30 4.25 -7.77
CA ASN A 42 8.43 5.16 -7.62
C ASN A 42 9.70 4.41 -7.21
N PRO A 43 10.89 4.74 -7.77
CA PRO A 43 12.15 4.10 -7.38
C PRO A 43 12.47 4.20 -5.87
N VAL A 44 12.00 5.26 -5.22
CA VAL A 44 12.18 5.49 -3.78
C VAL A 44 11.44 4.43 -2.94
N ASP A 45 10.27 3.97 -3.39
CA ASP A 45 9.46 2.97 -2.67
C ASP A 45 10.18 1.61 -2.55
N TYR A 46 10.95 1.26 -3.57
CA TYR A 46 11.80 0.06 -3.56
C TYR A 46 12.98 0.22 -2.60
N LYS A 47 13.63 1.38 -2.62
CA LYS A 47 14.82 1.64 -1.78
C LYS A 47 14.47 1.58 -0.29
N PHE A 48 13.41 2.27 0.14
CA PHE A 48 13.02 2.26 1.54
C PHE A 48 12.56 0.90 2.06
N ARG A 49 12.06 0.03 1.18
CA ARG A 49 11.61 -1.31 1.57
C ARG A 49 12.76 -2.31 1.76
N GLN A 50 13.93 -2.06 1.18
CA GLN A 50 15.07 -3.00 1.29
C GLN A 50 15.91 -2.85 2.57
N GLY A 51 15.64 -1.82 3.38
CA GLY A 51 16.48 -1.47 4.53
C GLY A 51 17.44 -0.34 4.18
#